data_AF-A0A4W5NV70-F1
#
_entry.id   AF-A0A4W5NV70-F1
#
_cell.length_a   1.000
_cell.length_b   1.000
_cell.length_c   1.000
_cell.angle_alpha   90.00
_cell.angle_beta   90.00
_cell.angle_gamma   90.00
#
_symmetry.space_group_name_H-M   'P 1'
#
loop_
_entity.id
_entity.type
_entity.pdbx_description
1 polymer ?
#
loop_
_entity_poly.entity_id
_entity_poly.type
_entity_poly.pdbx_seq_one_letter_code
_entity_poly.pdbx_strand_id
1 'polypeptide(L)'
;MSVRKTTSYTVKSSSSGAAPRSFSSMSYSGPSQGASRQSYSARSSYGGANRGMGGGFGAGGGGGSYISSSSAYGGGMGLGMGMGMGMGGGVHAPITAVQVNKSLLAPLNLEIDPNIQIVRTNEKEQIKGLNNRFASFIDKVRFLEQQNKMLETKWNLLQGQTTTRSNIDAMFEAYISNLRRQLDGLGNDKMKLEADLHNMQGLVEDFKNKYEDEINKRTECENDFVLIKKDVDEAYMNKVELEAKLESLTDEINFLRQIYEEELRELQGQIKDTSVVVEMDNSRNLDMDSIVAEVRAQYEDIANKSRAEAETWYKSKYEEMQTSATRYGDDLRSTKTEIADLNRMIQRLQSEIDSVKGQRANLENQIAEAEERGEMAVKDAKLRIRDLEDALQRAKQDMARQIREYQELMNVKLALDIEIATYRKLLEGEEDRIATGIQSINISKQSCKYMLSSHHLADAFIQIKPTLFSFSSYNSFPMESNKKSVVIKMIETKDGKVVSESSEVVDD
;
A
#
# COMPACT_ATOMS: atom_id res chain seq x y z
N MET A 1 -38.05 -10.37 50.97
CA MET A 1 -37.11 -10.09 49.87
C MET A 1 -37.88 -10.19 48.57
N SER A 2 -38.27 -9.03 48.01
CA SER A 2 -39.18 -8.93 46.87
C SER A 2 -38.41 -9.02 45.57
N VAL A 3 -38.62 -10.09 44.81
CA VAL A 3 -38.05 -10.31 43.47
C VAL A 3 -38.89 -9.53 42.46
N ARG A 4 -38.37 -8.40 41.95
CA ARG A 4 -38.96 -7.74 40.78
C ARG A 4 -38.39 -8.37 39.51
N LYS A 5 -39.22 -9.12 38.79
CA LYS A 5 -38.99 -9.48 37.38
C LYS A 5 -39.57 -8.36 36.52
N THR A 6 -38.74 -7.67 35.77
CA THR A 6 -39.15 -6.73 34.72
C THR A 6 -39.08 -7.45 33.38
N THR A 7 -40.25 -7.76 32.81
CA THR A 7 -40.41 -8.28 31.45
C THR A 7 -40.82 -7.10 30.55
N SER A 8 -39.93 -6.65 29.66
CA SER A 8 -40.22 -5.62 28.66
C SER A 8 -40.65 -6.26 27.34
N TYR A 9 -41.89 -6.01 26.92
CA TYR A 9 -42.41 -6.33 25.59
C TYR A 9 -42.20 -5.13 24.66
N THR A 10 -41.69 -5.36 23.45
CA THR A 10 -41.58 -4.33 22.41
C THR A 10 -42.63 -4.61 21.34
N VAL A 11 -43.55 -3.67 21.15
CA VAL A 11 -44.62 -3.75 20.13
C VAL A 11 -44.08 -3.13 18.84
N LYS A 12 -44.00 -3.93 17.76
CA LYS A 12 -43.69 -3.44 16.42
C LYS A 12 -44.98 -2.94 15.76
N SER A 13 -45.10 -1.63 15.54
CA SER A 13 -46.16 -1.06 14.71
C SER A 13 -45.70 -1.00 13.25
N SER A 14 -46.25 -1.88 12.42
CA SER A 14 -46.17 -1.83 10.96
C SER A 14 -47.27 -0.90 10.43
N SER A 15 -46.90 0.25 9.87
CA SER A 15 -47.82 1.08 9.08
C SER A 15 -47.43 1.02 7.60
N SER A 16 -48.23 0.26 6.86
CA SER A 16 -48.29 0.24 5.41
C SER A 16 -49.04 1.46 4.87
N GLY A 17 -48.54 2.05 3.78
CA GLY A 17 -49.40 2.54 2.71
C GLY A 17 -49.50 4.06 2.48
N ALA A 18 -49.32 4.40 1.21
CA ALA A 18 -49.83 5.57 0.47
C ALA A 18 -48.98 6.88 0.45
N ALA A 19 -48.41 7.12 -0.73
CA ALA A 19 -48.18 8.46 -1.30
C ALA A 19 -49.22 8.71 -2.42
N PRO A 20 -49.27 9.88 -3.07
CA PRO A 20 -49.44 11.23 -2.53
C PRO A 20 -50.65 11.95 -3.20
N ARG A 21 -51.09 13.10 -2.67
CA ARG A 21 -52.00 14.01 -3.40
C ARG A 21 -51.49 15.46 -3.37
N SER A 22 -51.64 16.04 -4.56
CA SER A 22 -51.16 17.31 -5.12
C SER A 22 -51.69 18.58 -4.44
N PHE A 23 -50.97 19.70 -4.59
CA PHE A 23 -51.56 20.97 -5.01
C PHE A 23 -50.56 21.85 -5.75
N SER A 24 -50.89 22.16 -7.00
CA SER A 24 -50.29 23.18 -7.85
C SER A 24 -50.86 24.56 -7.50
N SER A 25 -50.05 25.60 -7.56
CA SER A 25 -50.55 26.97 -7.81
C SER A 25 -49.66 27.66 -8.83
N MET A 26 -50.32 28.06 -9.91
CA MET A 26 -49.79 28.83 -11.03
C MET A 26 -49.84 30.31 -10.64
N SER A 27 -48.80 31.08 -10.94
CA SER A 27 -48.90 32.55 -11.00
C SER A 27 -47.97 33.09 -12.07
N TYR A 28 -48.61 33.81 -12.97
CA TYR A 28 -48.14 34.46 -14.17
C TYR A 28 -47.60 35.86 -13.84
N SER A 29 -46.44 36.24 -14.37
CA SER A 29 -46.11 37.65 -14.67
C SER A 29 -45.05 37.71 -15.77
N GLY A 30 -45.30 38.58 -16.75
CA GLY A 30 -44.62 38.65 -18.05
C GLY A 30 -43.30 39.45 -18.08
N PRO A 31 -42.77 39.73 -19.30
CA PRO A 31 -41.37 40.03 -19.52
C PRO A 31 -41.06 41.53 -19.55
N SER A 32 -39.89 41.93 -19.04
CA SER A 32 -39.30 43.24 -19.31
C SER A 32 -37.99 43.10 -20.08
N GLN A 33 -37.88 43.92 -21.11
CA GLN A 33 -36.86 43.98 -22.14
C GLN A 33 -35.46 44.35 -21.62
N GLY A 34 -34.45 43.77 -22.26
CA GLY A 34 -33.40 44.50 -22.96
C GLY A 34 -32.46 45.41 -22.15
N ALA A 35 -31.23 44.92 -21.91
CA ALA A 35 -30.04 45.76 -22.02
C ALA A 35 -28.81 44.88 -22.31
N SER A 36 -28.29 45.02 -23.53
CA SER A 36 -26.96 44.61 -23.93
C SER A 36 -25.92 45.43 -23.16
N ARG A 37 -24.82 44.82 -22.69
CA ARG A 37 -23.51 45.49 -22.64
C ARG A 37 -22.33 44.54 -22.55
N GLN A 38 -21.38 44.88 -23.40
CA GLN A 38 -20.14 44.24 -23.81
C GLN A 38 -19.11 43.97 -22.70
N SER A 39 -18.26 43.03 -23.07
CA SER A 39 -16.94 42.68 -22.57
C SER A 39 -15.96 43.85 -22.43
N TYR A 40 -15.04 43.71 -21.46
CA TYR A 40 -13.73 44.33 -21.48
C TYR A 40 -12.67 43.26 -21.20
N SER A 41 -11.72 43.18 -22.13
CA SER A 41 -10.44 42.51 -21.96
C SER A 41 -9.46 43.52 -21.38
N ALA A 42 -8.65 43.09 -20.43
CA ALA A 42 -7.46 43.83 -20.01
C ALA A 42 -6.28 42.86 -19.96
N ARG A 43 -5.42 42.97 -20.97
CA ARG A 43 -4.02 42.56 -20.90
C ARG A 43 -3.31 43.50 -19.94
N SER A 44 -2.48 42.96 -19.06
CA SER A 44 -1.25 43.64 -18.67
C SER A 44 -0.11 42.65 -18.56
N SER A 45 0.99 43.06 -19.17
CA SER A 45 2.26 42.38 -19.35
C SER A 45 3.22 42.98 -18.34
N TYR A 46 3.93 42.14 -17.60
CA TYR A 46 5.26 42.45 -17.08
C TYR A 46 6.21 41.35 -17.51
N GLY A 47 7.18 41.73 -18.33
CA GLY A 47 8.29 40.89 -18.75
C GLY A 47 9.45 40.94 -17.75
N GLY A 48 10.30 39.92 -17.83
CA GLY A 48 11.59 39.86 -17.16
C GLY A 48 12.36 38.63 -17.64
N ALA A 49 13.35 38.86 -18.50
CA ALA A 49 14.21 37.84 -19.08
C ALA A 49 15.54 37.67 -18.33
N ASN A 50 16.16 36.51 -18.54
CA ASN A 50 17.60 36.15 -18.51
C ASN A 50 18.22 35.39 -17.29
N ARG A 51 18.71 34.18 -17.67
CA ARG A 51 20.07 33.58 -17.54
C ARG A 51 20.64 33.07 -16.21
N GLY A 52 21.14 31.82 -16.29
CA GLY A 52 22.23 31.19 -15.52
C GLY A 52 22.10 29.65 -15.60
N MET A 53 22.86 28.86 -16.37
CA MET A 53 24.30 28.54 -16.45
C MET A 53 24.76 27.41 -15.48
N GLY A 54 25.33 26.32 -16.05
CA GLY A 54 26.24 25.35 -15.40
C GLY A 54 25.59 24.02 -14.98
N GLY A 55 26.15 22.82 -15.20
CA GLY A 55 27.45 22.40 -15.72
C GLY A 55 27.46 20.88 -15.97
N GLY A 56 28.40 20.39 -16.78
CA GLY A 56 28.51 19.00 -17.18
C GLY A 56 29.54 18.17 -16.40
N PHE A 57 29.49 16.86 -16.62
CA PHE A 57 30.53 15.83 -16.48
C PHE A 57 30.05 14.68 -17.41
N GLY A 58 30.82 14.08 -18.34
CA GLY A 58 32.22 13.74 -18.32
C GLY A 58 32.31 12.20 -18.26
N ALA A 59 32.46 11.52 -19.39
CA ALA A 59 32.84 10.11 -19.42
C ALA A 59 33.61 9.80 -20.71
N GLY A 60 34.94 9.74 -20.57
CA GLY A 60 35.84 9.15 -21.56
C GLY A 60 36.33 7.79 -21.08
N GLY A 61 36.88 7.02 -22.02
CA GLY A 61 37.93 6.03 -21.75
C GLY A 61 37.52 4.55 -21.72
N GLY A 62 37.84 3.84 -22.82
CA GLY A 62 38.95 2.87 -22.82
C GLY A 62 38.69 1.41 -22.39
N GLY A 63 39.23 0.49 -23.21
CA GLY A 63 39.55 -0.93 -22.88
C GLY A 63 38.42 -1.90 -23.18
N GLY A 64 38.51 -2.89 -24.07
CA GLY A 64 39.66 -3.69 -24.51
C GLY A 64 39.95 -4.78 -23.47
N SER A 65 39.57 -6.04 -23.75
CA SER A 65 40.30 -7.27 -23.36
C SER A 65 39.53 -8.60 -23.57
N TYR A 66 40.22 -9.47 -24.31
CA TYR A 66 40.33 -10.93 -24.35
C TYR A 66 39.41 -11.87 -23.52
N ILE A 67 38.97 -12.92 -24.23
CA ILE A 67 39.11 -14.37 -24.00
C ILE A 67 39.06 -14.86 -22.54
N SER A 68 38.01 -15.63 -22.24
CA SER A 68 38.01 -16.65 -21.19
C SER A 68 37.54 -18.00 -21.73
N SER A 69 38.25 -19.02 -21.26
CA SER A 69 38.14 -20.46 -21.48
C SER A 69 36.89 -21.10 -20.89
N SER A 70 36.48 -22.25 -21.44
CA SER A 70 36.11 -23.48 -20.70
C SER A 70 35.67 -24.57 -21.70
N SER A 71 36.30 -25.77 -21.69
CA SER A 71 35.82 -27.01 -21.05
C SER A 71 34.68 -27.68 -21.85
N ALA A 72 34.52 -28.98 -22.05
CA ALA A 72 35.14 -30.22 -21.57
C ALA A 72 34.52 -31.39 -22.40
N TYR A 73 34.79 -32.63 -21.95
CA TYR A 73 34.37 -33.98 -22.38
C TYR A 73 35.46 -34.75 -23.14
N GLY A 74 35.93 -35.93 -22.72
CA GLY A 74 35.53 -36.80 -21.61
C GLY A 74 35.32 -38.25 -22.07
N GLY A 75 36.12 -39.18 -21.51
CA GLY A 75 35.88 -40.63 -21.40
C GLY A 75 36.33 -41.49 -22.60
N GLY A 76 37.00 -42.64 -22.45
CA GLY A 76 37.43 -43.39 -21.26
C GLY A 76 37.83 -44.84 -21.65
N MET A 77 38.55 -45.49 -20.71
CA MET A 77 38.89 -46.93 -20.56
C MET A 77 39.84 -47.57 -21.60
N GLY A 78 40.87 -48.37 -21.23
CA GLY A 78 41.37 -48.81 -19.93
C GLY A 78 42.34 -50.01 -20.08
N LEU A 79 43.12 -50.28 -19.01
CA LEU A 79 43.99 -51.45 -18.70
C LEU A 79 45.35 -51.53 -19.44
N GLY A 80 46.53 -51.72 -18.84
CA GLY A 80 46.97 -52.00 -17.47
C GLY A 80 48.14 -53.01 -17.49
N MET A 81 49.33 -52.60 -16.96
CA MET A 81 50.46 -53.38 -16.36
C MET A 81 51.01 -54.65 -17.07
N GLY A 82 52.31 -55.01 -17.06
CA GLY A 82 53.51 -54.58 -16.37
C GLY A 82 54.67 -55.58 -16.59
N MET A 83 55.92 -55.11 -16.40
CA MET A 83 57.18 -55.77 -15.96
C MET A 83 57.54 -57.27 -16.15
N GLY A 84 58.84 -57.50 -16.45
CA GLY A 84 59.64 -58.68 -16.10
C GLY A 84 60.58 -59.15 -17.24
N MET A 85 61.88 -58.84 -17.32
CA MET A 85 63.06 -59.34 -16.58
C MET A 85 63.48 -60.80 -16.89
N GLY A 86 64.67 -60.99 -17.48
CA GLY A 86 65.63 -62.03 -17.05
C GLY A 86 65.83 -63.32 -17.87
N MET A 87 67.12 -63.65 -18.08
CA MET A 87 67.74 -64.94 -18.45
C MET A 87 67.46 -65.49 -19.87
N GLY A 88 68.39 -66.11 -20.62
CA GLY A 88 69.67 -66.75 -20.30
C GLY A 88 69.71 -68.12 -21.00
N GLY A 89 70.75 -68.39 -21.80
CA GLY A 89 71.02 -69.68 -22.49
C GLY A 89 70.22 -69.86 -23.79
N GLY A 90 70.77 -70.21 -24.96
CA GLY A 90 71.97 -70.97 -25.28
C GLY A 90 71.57 -72.34 -25.83
N VAL A 91 71.26 -72.48 -27.12
CA VAL A 91 71.26 -73.77 -27.87
C VAL A 91 71.52 -73.53 -29.36
N HIS A 92 72.35 -74.40 -29.92
CA HIS A 92 72.94 -74.48 -31.26
C HIS A 92 71.98 -74.77 -32.45
N ALA A 93 72.39 -74.26 -33.63
CA ALA A 93 72.48 -74.90 -34.97
C ALA A 93 71.22 -75.47 -35.67
N PRO A 94 71.16 -75.62 -37.03
CA PRO A 94 72.28 -75.62 -37.96
C PRO A 94 72.14 -74.78 -39.25
N ILE A 95 73.32 -74.67 -39.86
CA ILE A 95 73.73 -74.08 -41.13
C ILE A 95 73.13 -74.85 -42.31
N THR A 96 72.56 -74.14 -43.30
CA THR A 96 72.21 -74.70 -44.62
C THR A 96 73.33 -74.44 -45.63
N ALA A 97 73.72 -75.51 -46.33
CA ALA A 97 74.92 -75.62 -47.13
C ALA A 97 74.84 -74.87 -48.47
N VAL A 98 75.94 -74.19 -48.78
CA VAL A 98 76.24 -73.56 -50.08
C VAL A 98 76.68 -74.64 -51.07
N GLN A 99 76.00 -74.74 -52.21
CA GLN A 99 76.49 -75.52 -53.37
C GLN A 99 77.68 -74.81 -54.01
N VAL A 100 78.86 -75.41 -53.90
CA VAL A 100 80.11 -74.93 -54.51
C VAL A 100 80.25 -75.49 -55.93
N ASN A 101 80.08 -74.62 -56.93
CA ASN A 101 80.41 -74.93 -58.32
C ASN A 101 81.94 -74.99 -58.48
N LYS A 102 82.48 -76.17 -58.78
CA LYS A 102 83.93 -76.46 -58.88
C LYS A 102 84.59 -75.98 -60.20
N SER A 103 84.02 -74.98 -60.86
CA SER A 103 84.44 -74.52 -62.20
C SER A 103 85.06 -73.12 -62.24
N LEU A 104 85.45 -72.54 -61.09
CA LEU A 104 86.05 -71.19 -61.00
C LEU A 104 87.40 -71.15 -60.27
N LEU A 105 88.08 -72.30 -60.14
CA LEU A 105 89.43 -72.44 -59.58
C LEU A 105 90.52 -72.14 -60.62
N ALA A 106 90.47 -70.94 -61.19
CA ALA A 106 91.59 -70.31 -61.87
C ALA A 106 91.88 -68.97 -61.16
N PRO A 107 93.08 -68.72 -60.64
CA PRO A 107 93.44 -67.40 -60.14
C PRO A 107 93.40 -66.40 -61.31
N LEU A 108 92.29 -65.68 -61.45
CA LEU A 108 92.24 -64.51 -62.32
C LEU A 108 93.04 -63.41 -61.63
N ASN A 109 94.29 -63.28 -62.07
CA ASN A 109 95.19 -62.20 -61.71
C ASN A 109 94.68 -60.91 -62.38
N LEU A 110 93.69 -60.28 -61.76
CA LEU A 110 93.34 -58.90 -62.04
C LEU A 110 94.36 -58.06 -61.27
N GLU A 111 95.38 -57.58 -61.97
CA GLU A 111 96.19 -56.46 -61.50
C GLU A 111 95.22 -55.30 -61.24
N ILE A 112 94.74 -55.19 -59.99
CA ILE A 112 93.97 -54.05 -59.53
C ILE A 112 94.97 -52.90 -59.51
N ASP A 113 94.77 -51.97 -60.44
CA ASP A 113 95.52 -50.72 -60.55
C ASP A 113 95.83 -50.15 -59.14
N PRO A 114 97.11 -49.98 -58.75
CA PRO A 114 97.48 -49.49 -57.42
C PRO A 114 96.82 -48.15 -57.07
N ASN A 115 96.41 -47.35 -58.08
CA ASN A 115 95.61 -46.15 -57.84
C ASN A 115 94.17 -46.43 -57.37
N ILE A 116 93.50 -47.49 -57.85
CA ILE A 116 92.13 -47.86 -57.45
C ILE A 116 92.08 -48.38 -56.00
N GLN A 117 93.14 -49.02 -55.54
CA GLN A 117 93.23 -49.51 -54.16
C GLN A 117 93.46 -48.37 -53.15
N ILE A 118 94.21 -47.34 -53.54
CA ILE A 118 94.38 -46.10 -52.75
C ILE A 118 93.06 -45.31 -52.70
N VAL A 119 92.33 -45.19 -53.82
CA VAL A 119 91.02 -44.53 -53.84
C VAL A 119 90.00 -45.28 -52.98
N ARG A 120 89.91 -46.62 -53.07
CA ARG A 120 89.01 -47.41 -52.22
C ARG A 120 89.39 -47.38 -50.73
N THR A 121 90.67 -47.27 -50.40
CA THR A 121 91.10 -47.13 -49.00
C THR A 121 90.82 -45.73 -48.46
N ASN A 122 91.05 -44.69 -49.25
CA ASN A 122 90.65 -43.31 -48.94
C ASN A 122 89.12 -43.15 -48.83
N GLU A 123 88.33 -43.74 -49.72
CA GLU A 123 86.86 -43.76 -49.62
C GLU A 123 86.41 -44.52 -48.36
N LYS A 124 87.02 -45.66 -48.05
CA LYS A 124 86.73 -46.40 -46.81
C LYS A 124 87.07 -45.58 -45.57
N GLU A 125 88.12 -44.78 -45.60
CA GLU A 125 88.52 -43.90 -44.50
C GLU A 125 87.61 -42.67 -44.38
N GLN A 126 87.18 -42.08 -45.50
CA GLN A 126 86.16 -41.04 -45.53
C GLN A 126 84.80 -41.56 -45.03
N ILE A 127 84.39 -42.76 -45.46
CA ILE A 127 83.17 -43.42 -44.97
C ILE A 127 83.29 -43.71 -43.48
N LYS A 128 84.45 -44.14 -42.98
CA LYS A 128 84.69 -44.27 -41.53
C LYS A 128 84.62 -42.94 -40.80
N GLY A 129 85.18 -41.86 -41.35
CA GLY A 129 85.11 -40.52 -40.79
C GLY A 129 83.67 -40.00 -40.73
N LEU A 130 82.90 -40.21 -41.78
CA LEU A 130 81.47 -39.89 -41.83
C LEU A 130 80.67 -40.77 -40.87
N ASN A 131 80.97 -42.06 -40.78
CA ASN A 131 80.29 -42.98 -39.87
C ASN A 131 80.59 -42.65 -38.40
N ASN A 132 81.82 -42.26 -38.06
CA ASN A 132 82.16 -41.74 -36.74
C ASN A 132 81.42 -40.43 -36.42
N ARG A 133 81.25 -39.55 -37.42
CA ARG A 133 80.42 -38.34 -37.26
C ARG A 133 78.94 -38.72 -37.07
N PHE A 134 78.41 -39.68 -37.82
CA PHE A 134 77.04 -40.18 -37.64
C PHE A 134 76.84 -40.84 -36.27
N ALA A 135 77.79 -41.63 -35.79
CA ALA A 135 77.76 -42.18 -34.43
C ALA A 135 77.71 -41.06 -33.38
N SER A 136 78.54 -40.02 -33.53
CA SER A 136 78.52 -38.87 -32.63
C SER A 136 77.20 -38.07 -32.68
N PHE A 137 76.56 -37.98 -33.86
CA PHE A 137 75.24 -37.37 -34.00
C PHE A 137 74.14 -38.23 -33.38
N ILE A 138 74.20 -39.55 -33.54
CA ILE A 138 73.25 -40.48 -32.90
C ILE A 138 73.37 -40.41 -31.37
N ASP A 139 74.59 -40.34 -30.85
CA ASP A 139 74.82 -40.15 -29.41
C ASP A 139 74.29 -38.79 -28.93
N LYS A 140 74.48 -37.73 -29.72
CA LYS A 140 73.92 -36.39 -29.43
C LYS A 140 72.39 -36.40 -29.44
N VAL A 141 71.76 -37.06 -30.41
CA VAL A 141 70.29 -37.17 -30.50
C VAL A 141 69.76 -37.99 -29.33
N ARG A 142 70.37 -39.14 -29.00
CA ARG A 142 69.97 -39.93 -27.81
C ARG A 142 70.11 -39.14 -26.52
N PHE A 143 71.18 -38.36 -26.38
CA PHE A 143 71.36 -37.50 -25.21
C PHE A 143 70.29 -36.42 -25.13
N LEU A 144 69.94 -35.78 -26.25
CA LEU A 144 68.87 -34.77 -26.30
C LEU A 144 67.48 -35.39 -26.08
N GLU A 145 67.19 -36.57 -26.63
CA GLU A 145 65.96 -37.33 -26.36
C GLU A 145 65.84 -37.69 -24.88
N GLN A 146 66.94 -38.13 -24.26
CA GLN A 146 66.97 -38.45 -22.84
C GLN A 146 66.79 -37.20 -21.98
N GLN A 147 67.36 -36.05 -22.37
CA GLN A 147 67.10 -34.77 -21.73
C GLN A 147 65.65 -34.32 -21.89
N ASN A 148 65.07 -34.41 -23.09
CA ASN A 148 63.68 -34.06 -23.32
C ASN A 148 62.73 -34.93 -22.49
N LYS A 149 62.99 -36.24 -22.40
CA LYS A 149 62.21 -37.14 -21.55
C LYS A 149 62.33 -36.80 -20.07
N MET A 150 63.52 -36.36 -19.63
CA MET A 150 63.71 -35.84 -18.27
C MET A 150 62.95 -34.53 -18.05
N LEU A 151 62.94 -33.63 -19.03
CA LEU A 151 62.19 -32.37 -18.96
C LEU A 151 60.67 -32.61 -18.98
N GLU A 152 60.17 -33.54 -19.79
CA GLU A 152 58.76 -33.94 -19.81
C GLU A 152 58.30 -34.54 -18.48
N THR A 153 59.10 -35.46 -17.91
CA THR A 153 58.77 -36.04 -16.59
C THR A 153 58.80 -34.98 -15.49
N LYS A 154 59.76 -34.07 -15.52
CA LYS A 154 59.84 -32.94 -14.60
C LYS A 154 58.67 -31.96 -14.79
N TRP A 155 58.28 -31.68 -16.03
CA TRP A 155 57.13 -30.85 -16.37
C TRP A 155 55.82 -31.45 -15.85
N ASN A 156 55.59 -32.75 -16.10
CA ASN A 156 54.40 -33.45 -15.62
C ASN A 156 54.33 -33.48 -14.09
N LEU A 157 55.47 -33.68 -13.42
CA LEU A 157 55.55 -33.63 -11.96
C LEU A 157 55.24 -32.23 -11.42
N LEU A 158 55.83 -31.19 -12.01
CA LEU A 158 55.58 -29.79 -11.63
C LEU A 158 54.13 -29.37 -11.89
N GLN A 159 53.53 -29.80 -13.00
CA GLN A 159 52.14 -29.50 -13.33
C GLN A 159 51.17 -30.22 -12.38
N GLY A 160 51.47 -31.46 -12.00
CA GLY A 160 50.74 -32.20 -10.98
C GLY A 160 50.84 -31.57 -9.59
N GLN A 161 52.01 -31.03 -9.24
CA GLN A 161 52.25 -30.40 -7.94
C GLN A 161 51.67 -28.98 -7.83
N THR A 162 51.55 -28.26 -8.94
CA THR A 162 51.00 -26.89 -8.98
C THR A 162 49.47 -26.86 -8.86
N THR A 163 48.79 -27.99 -9.10
CA THR A 163 47.31 -28.05 -9.10
C THR A 163 46.73 -28.49 -7.76
N THR A 164 47.24 -27.97 -6.63
CA THR A 164 46.50 -28.01 -5.37
C THR A 164 45.47 -26.88 -5.39
N ARG A 165 44.25 -27.16 -5.86
CA ARG A 165 43.14 -26.19 -5.75
C ARG A 165 42.86 -25.93 -4.27
N SER A 166 43.11 -24.71 -3.81
CA SER A 166 42.87 -24.31 -2.43
C SER A 166 41.36 -24.27 -2.14
N ASN A 167 40.93 -24.92 -1.05
CA ASN A 167 39.54 -24.93 -0.56
C ASN A 167 39.05 -23.56 -0.02
N ILE A 168 39.82 -22.50 -0.24
CA ILE A 168 39.62 -21.17 0.34
C ILE A 168 38.36 -20.52 -0.22
N ASP A 169 38.13 -20.63 -1.53
CA ASP A 169 36.93 -20.08 -2.18
C ASP A 169 35.66 -20.72 -1.64
N ALA A 170 35.66 -22.05 -1.42
CA ALA A 170 34.52 -22.76 -0.83
C ALA A 170 34.26 -22.35 0.63
N MET A 171 35.32 -22.06 1.41
CA MET A 171 35.18 -21.55 2.77
C MET A 171 34.63 -20.12 2.81
N PHE A 172 35.08 -19.25 1.89
CA PHE A 172 34.52 -17.90 1.77
C PHE A 172 33.07 -17.93 1.29
N GLU A 173 32.72 -18.77 0.32
CA GLU A 173 31.34 -18.93 -0.13
C GLU A 173 30.43 -19.46 0.99
N ALA A 174 30.90 -20.44 1.79
CA ALA A 174 30.16 -20.92 2.94
C ALA A 174 29.95 -19.81 4.00
N TYR A 175 30.97 -18.99 4.25
CA TYR A 175 30.87 -17.86 5.18
C TYR A 175 29.91 -16.77 4.67
N ILE A 176 29.99 -16.42 3.38
CA ILE A 176 29.07 -15.48 2.71
C ILE A 176 27.63 -16.01 2.77
N SER A 177 27.42 -17.29 2.49
CA SER A 177 26.11 -17.94 2.57
C SER A 177 25.54 -17.88 3.99
N ASN A 178 26.36 -18.15 5.01
CA ASN A 178 25.96 -18.04 6.40
C ASN A 178 25.58 -16.59 6.78
N LEU A 179 26.36 -15.60 6.37
CA LEU A 179 26.05 -14.18 6.61
C LEU A 179 24.74 -13.75 5.92
N ARG A 180 24.49 -14.21 4.69
CA ARG A 180 23.22 -13.97 4.00
C ARG A 180 22.05 -14.57 4.76
N ARG A 181 22.19 -15.82 5.24
CA ARG A 181 21.14 -16.47 6.04
C ARG A 181 20.87 -15.74 7.36
N GLN A 182 21.90 -15.19 8.00
CA GLN A 182 21.75 -14.37 9.20
C GLN A 182 21.03 -13.05 8.90
N LEU A 183 21.36 -12.40 7.79
CA LEU A 183 20.69 -11.19 7.33
C LEU A 183 19.20 -11.44 7.05
N ASP A 184 18.88 -12.54 6.37
CA ASP A 184 17.49 -12.94 6.09
C ASP A 184 16.73 -13.26 7.40
N GLY A 185 17.38 -13.95 8.33
CA GLY A 185 16.83 -14.22 9.67
C GLY A 185 16.50 -12.94 10.43
N LEU A 186 17.46 -12.00 10.51
CA LEU A 186 17.26 -10.69 11.13
C LEU A 186 16.20 -9.86 10.40
N GLY A 187 16.11 -9.98 9.07
CA GLY A 187 15.08 -9.33 8.27
C GLY A 187 13.67 -9.82 8.63
N ASN A 188 13.49 -11.14 8.75
CA ASN A 188 12.23 -11.74 9.18
C ASN A 188 11.86 -11.35 10.61
N ASP A 189 12.82 -11.35 11.54
CA ASP A 189 12.59 -10.92 12.92
C ASP A 189 12.20 -9.45 13.00
N LYS A 190 12.84 -8.60 12.20
CA LYS A 190 12.47 -7.18 12.06
C LYS A 190 11.04 -7.03 11.57
N MET A 191 10.65 -7.73 10.50
CA MET A 191 9.28 -7.67 9.98
C MET A 191 8.25 -8.14 11.01
N LYS A 192 8.57 -9.19 11.76
CA LYS A 192 7.71 -9.68 12.85
C LYS A 192 7.57 -8.63 13.96
N LEU A 193 8.66 -8.02 14.40
CA LEU A 193 8.64 -6.97 15.41
C LEU A 193 7.89 -5.72 14.94
N GLU A 194 8.01 -5.35 13.66
CA GLU A 194 7.25 -4.25 13.07
C GLU A 194 5.74 -4.54 13.05
N ALA A 195 5.34 -5.78 12.74
CA ALA A 195 3.95 -6.20 12.80
C ALA A 195 3.40 -6.20 14.24
N ASP A 196 4.17 -6.71 15.21
CA ASP A 196 3.80 -6.70 16.63
C ASP A 196 3.69 -5.27 17.15
N LEU A 197 4.60 -4.37 16.76
CA LEU A 197 4.55 -2.96 17.10
C LEU A 197 3.29 -2.30 16.54
N HIS A 198 2.96 -2.55 15.27
CA HIS A 198 1.75 -2.00 14.65
C HIS A 198 0.48 -2.50 15.34
N ASN A 199 0.43 -3.80 15.69
CA ASN A 199 -0.67 -4.38 16.45
C ASN A 199 -0.80 -3.72 17.83
N MET A 200 0.29 -3.59 18.59
CA MET A 200 0.28 -2.93 19.90
C MET A 200 -0.13 -1.46 19.81
N GLN A 201 0.31 -0.73 18.76
CA GLN A 201 -0.15 0.64 18.51
C GLN A 201 -1.65 0.70 18.23
N GLY A 202 -2.19 -0.22 17.44
CA GLY A 202 -3.63 -0.35 17.21
C GLY A 202 -4.40 -0.57 18.52
N LEU A 203 -3.95 -1.51 19.36
CA LEU A 203 -4.56 -1.76 20.68
C LEU A 203 -4.52 -0.52 21.58
N VAL A 204 -3.42 0.22 21.59
CA VAL A 204 -3.28 1.45 22.38
C VAL A 204 -4.28 2.51 21.91
N GLU A 205 -4.42 2.70 20.60
CA GLU A 205 -5.39 3.66 20.05
C GLU A 205 -6.83 3.22 20.34
N ASP A 206 -7.14 1.92 20.23
CA ASP A 206 -8.44 1.37 20.59
C ASP A 206 -8.78 1.61 22.07
N PHE A 207 -7.82 1.41 22.98
CA PHE A 207 -8.01 1.70 24.39
C PHE A 207 -8.18 3.20 24.65
N LYS A 208 -7.39 4.04 23.98
CA LYS A 208 -7.52 5.50 24.08
C LYS A 208 -8.90 5.96 23.63
N ASN A 209 -9.39 5.48 22.48
CA ASN A 209 -10.74 5.78 22.00
C ASN A 209 -11.82 5.33 23.00
N LYS A 210 -11.69 4.11 23.57
CA LYS A 210 -12.61 3.63 24.61
C LYS A 210 -12.59 4.50 25.87
N TYR A 211 -11.42 4.98 26.29
CA TYR A 211 -11.31 5.88 27.43
C TYR A 211 -11.95 7.24 27.14
N GLU A 212 -11.73 7.80 25.95
CA GLU A 212 -12.37 9.05 25.52
C GLU A 212 -13.90 8.90 25.47
N ASP A 213 -14.41 7.81 24.90
CA ASP A 213 -15.84 7.50 24.88
C ASP A 213 -16.43 7.36 26.29
N GLU A 214 -15.73 6.70 27.21
CA GLU A 214 -16.19 6.53 28.59
C GLU A 214 -16.17 7.86 29.35
N ILE A 215 -15.17 8.72 29.12
CA ILE A 215 -15.14 10.08 29.66
C ILE A 215 -16.33 10.91 29.14
N ASN A 216 -16.62 10.82 27.85
CA ASN A 216 -17.75 11.52 27.23
C ASN A 216 -19.08 11.03 27.83
N LYS A 217 -19.30 9.72 27.91
CA LYS A 217 -20.49 9.13 28.53
C LYS A 217 -20.64 9.51 29.99
N ARG A 218 -19.55 9.49 30.77
CA ARG A 218 -19.56 9.94 32.17
C ARG A 218 -19.98 11.40 32.26
N THR A 219 -19.43 12.25 31.39
CA THR A 219 -19.75 13.69 31.36
C THR A 219 -21.22 13.92 31.00
N GLU A 220 -21.76 13.18 30.04
CA GLU A 220 -23.18 13.20 29.68
C GLU A 220 -24.06 12.79 30.87
N CYS A 221 -23.74 11.66 31.52
CA CYS A 221 -24.46 11.21 32.72
C CYS A 221 -24.37 12.21 33.88
N GLU A 222 -23.23 12.88 34.05
CA GLU A 222 -23.03 13.91 35.07
C GLU A 222 -23.85 15.16 34.77
N ASN A 223 -23.94 15.57 33.50
CA ASN A 223 -24.81 16.67 33.06
C ASN A 223 -26.29 16.33 33.30
N ASP A 224 -26.72 15.11 32.94
CA ASP A 224 -28.09 14.64 33.19
C ASP A 224 -28.40 14.59 34.68
N PHE A 225 -27.45 14.15 35.51
CA PHE A 225 -27.60 14.15 36.97
C PHE A 225 -27.79 15.58 37.51
N VAL A 226 -27.03 16.55 37.01
CA VAL A 226 -27.17 17.96 37.40
C VAL A 226 -28.53 18.52 36.98
N LEU A 227 -29.01 18.18 35.78
CA LEU A 227 -30.34 18.57 35.31
C LEU A 227 -31.44 17.99 36.18
N ILE A 228 -31.42 16.67 36.42
CA ILE A 228 -32.40 15.98 37.27
C ILE A 228 -32.38 16.55 38.69
N LYS A 229 -31.20 16.87 39.23
CA LYS A 229 -31.10 17.52 40.55
C LYS A 229 -31.81 18.87 40.56
N LYS A 230 -31.60 19.69 39.54
CA LYS A 230 -32.30 20.98 39.40
C LYS A 230 -33.82 20.78 39.32
N ASP A 231 -34.29 19.80 38.56
CA ASP A 231 -35.72 19.50 38.43
C ASP A 231 -36.32 19.00 39.76
N VAL A 232 -35.56 18.22 40.54
CA VAL A 232 -35.95 17.79 41.90
C VAL A 232 -36.02 18.97 42.86
N ASP A 233 -35.04 19.88 42.83
CA ASP A 233 -35.03 21.09 43.66
C ASP A 233 -36.23 22.00 43.29
N GLU A 234 -36.52 22.18 41.99
CA GLU A 234 -37.69 22.94 41.51
C GLU A 234 -39.02 22.29 41.94
N ALA A 235 -39.15 20.96 41.81
CA ALA A 235 -40.31 20.23 42.28
C ALA A 235 -40.48 20.34 43.81
N TYR A 236 -39.37 20.34 44.56
CA TYR A 236 -39.40 20.53 46.02
C TYR A 236 -39.85 21.94 46.39
N MET A 237 -39.35 22.99 45.71
CA MET A 237 -39.81 24.37 45.93
C MET A 237 -41.29 24.51 45.65
N ASN A 238 -41.77 23.99 44.52
CA ASN A 238 -43.20 23.98 44.17
C ASN A 238 -44.04 23.24 45.22
N LYS A 239 -43.54 22.11 45.73
CA LYS A 239 -44.20 21.36 46.80
C LYS A 239 -44.32 22.21 48.07
N VAL A 240 -43.24 22.85 48.51
CA VAL A 240 -43.24 23.70 49.71
C VAL A 240 -44.20 24.89 49.55
N GLU A 241 -44.23 25.52 48.38
CA GLU A 241 -45.19 26.59 48.08
C GLU A 241 -46.65 26.12 48.15
N LEU A 242 -46.94 24.91 47.65
CA LEU A 242 -48.27 24.31 47.73
C LEU A 242 -48.64 23.92 49.16
N GLU A 243 -47.69 23.39 49.95
CA GLU A 243 -47.89 23.10 51.38
C GLU A 243 -48.21 24.39 52.16
N ALA A 244 -47.51 25.50 51.89
CA ALA A 244 -47.79 26.79 52.52
C ALA A 244 -49.18 27.35 52.14
N LYS A 245 -49.61 27.19 50.87
CA LYS A 245 -50.96 27.56 50.45
C LYS A 245 -52.03 26.70 51.12
N LEU A 246 -51.76 25.40 51.28
CA LEU A 246 -52.66 24.49 51.98
C LEU A 246 -52.80 24.86 53.46
N GLU A 247 -51.69 25.19 54.13
CA GLU A 247 -51.70 25.65 55.52
C GLU A 247 -52.48 26.97 55.65
N SER A 248 -52.22 27.95 54.79
CA SER A 248 -52.96 29.22 54.76
C SER A 248 -54.48 29.02 54.55
N LEU A 249 -54.88 28.14 53.63
CA LEU A 249 -56.30 27.81 53.41
C LEU A 249 -56.92 27.07 54.60
N THR A 250 -56.13 26.23 55.27
CA THR A 250 -56.56 25.51 56.48
C THR A 250 -56.79 26.47 57.63
N ASP A 251 -55.90 27.45 57.81
CA ASP A 251 -56.06 28.52 58.80
C ASP A 251 -57.29 29.38 58.51
N GLU A 252 -57.54 29.73 57.25
CA GLU A 252 -58.75 30.45 56.84
C GLU A 252 -60.02 29.66 57.15
N ILE A 253 -60.05 28.36 56.85
CA ILE A 253 -61.18 27.48 57.20
C ILE A 253 -61.39 27.43 58.72
N ASN A 254 -60.32 27.32 59.50
CA ASN A 254 -60.41 27.28 60.96
C ASN A 254 -60.91 28.62 61.53
N PHE A 255 -60.44 29.74 60.97
CA PHE A 255 -60.91 31.08 61.33
C PHE A 255 -62.41 31.26 61.04
N LEU A 256 -62.86 30.87 59.84
CA LEU A 256 -64.29 30.92 59.48
C LEU A 256 -65.14 30.04 60.40
N ARG A 257 -64.66 28.83 60.75
CA ARG A 257 -65.34 27.96 61.72
C ARG A 257 -65.48 28.62 63.09
N GLN A 258 -64.42 29.27 63.60
CA GLN A 258 -64.45 29.99 64.86
C GLN A 258 -65.43 31.17 64.82
N ILE A 259 -65.44 31.95 63.73
CA ILE A 259 -66.42 33.03 63.53
C ILE A 259 -67.84 32.48 63.57
N TYR A 260 -68.15 31.44 62.79
CA TYR A 260 -69.50 30.89 62.78
C TYR A 260 -69.93 30.32 64.13
N GLU A 261 -69.00 29.77 64.90
CA GLU A 261 -69.27 29.29 66.26
C GLU A 261 -69.52 30.45 67.24
N GLU A 262 -68.79 31.56 67.12
CA GLU A 262 -69.06 32.80 67.85
C GLU A 262 -70.40 33.44 67.46
N GLU A 263 -70.68 33.60 66.16
CA GLU A 263 -71.94 34.14 65.66
C GLU A 263 -73.13 33.29 66.12
N LEU A 264 -73.03 31.96 66.07
CA LEU A 264 -74.06 31.07 66.60
C LEU A 264 -74.25 31.26 68.11
N ARG A 265 -73.17 31.46 68.86
CA ARG A 265 -73.24 31.73 70.31
C ARG A 265 -73.87 33.08 70.60
N GLU A 266 -73.52 34.10 69.84
CA GLU A 266 -74.08 35.45 69.96
C GLU A 266 -75.57 35.42 69.61
N LEU A 267 -75.98 34.79 68.50
CA LEU A 267 -77.39 34.62 68.14
C LEU A 267 -78.15 33.82 69.20
N GLN A 268 -77.55 32.77 69.78
CA GLN A 268 -78.14 32.07 70.93
C GLN A 268 -78.24 32.95 72.17
N GLY A 269 -77.26 33.84 72.40
CA GLY A 269 -77.29 34.86 73.45
C GLY A 269 -78.41 35.87 73.23
N GLN A 270 -78.50 36.43 72.03
CA GLN A 270 -79.57 37.34 71.62
C GLN A 270 -80.94 36.67 71.75
N ILE A 271 -81.12 35.40 71.37
CA ILE A 271 -82.39 34.68 71.58
C ILE A 271 -82.72 34.53 73.08
N LYS A 272 -81.71 34.33 73.94
CA LYS A 272 -81.90 34.28 75.40
C LYS A 272 -82.23 35.67 75.98
N ASP A 273 -81.54 36.71 75.52
CA ASP A 273 -81.67 38.08 76.02
C ASP A 273 -82.97 38.76 75.50
N THR A 274 -83.42 38.41 74.29
CA THR A 274 -84.70 38.89 73.71
C THR A 274 -85.91 38.19 74.33
N SER A 275 -85.72 37.14 75.14
CA SER A 275 -86.80 36.54 75.94
C SER A 275 -87.17 37.34 77.19
N VAL A 276 -86.51 38.49 77.42
CA VAL A 276 -86.92 39.46 78.42
C VAL A 276 -87.72 40.56 77.74
N VAL A 277 -89.04 40.52 77.95
CA VAL A 277 -89.95 41.63 77.65
C VAL A 277 -89.53 42.82 78.50
N VAL A 278 -88.86 43.79 77.87
CA VAL A 278 -88.54 45.07 78.50
C VAL A 278 -89.72 46.03 78.24
N GLU A 279 -90.60 46.15 79.22
CA GLU A 279 -91.50 47.29 79.31
C GLU A 279 -90.66 48.51 79.72
N MET A 280 -90.34 49.35 78.74
CA MET A 280 -89.52 50.54 78.91
C MET A 280 -90.40 51.68 79.43
N ASP A 281 -90.41 51.91 80.74
CA ASP A 281 -91.01 53.11 81.33
C ASP A 281 -90.09 54.32 81.06
N ASN A 282 -90.39 54.99 79.95
CA ASN A 282 -89.74 56.20 79.50
C ASN A 282 -90.37 57.42 80.19
N SER A 283 -89.96 57.69 81.42
CA SER A 283 -90.31 58.93 82.13
C SER A 283 -89.07 59.59 82.73
N ARG A 284 -88.13 59.93 81.85
CA ARG A 284 -87.17 61.01 82.10
C ARG A 284 -87.52 62.18 81.21
N ASN A 285 -87.49 63.38 81.77
CA ASN A 285 -87.52 64.63 81.05
C ASN A 285 -86.32 64.71 80.09
N LEU A 286 -86.55 64.21 78.88
CA LEU A 286 -85.59 64.30 77.78
C LEU A 286 -85.58 65.75 77.31
N ASP A 287 -84.41 66.38 77.41
CA ASP A 287 -84.15 67.66 76.77
C ASP A 287 -84.20 67.45 75.25
N MET A 288 -85.38 67.68 74.69
CA MET A 288 -85.67 67.44 73.28
C MET A 288 -84.77 68.27 72.37
N ASP A 289 -84.31 69.43 72.82
CA ASP A 289 -83.42 70.29 72.04
C ASP A 289 -82.00 69.73 71.99
N SER A 290 -81.48 69.20 73.10
CA SER A 290 -80.19 68.50 73.14
C SER A 290 -80.20 67.24 72.27
N ILE A 291 -81.26 66.44 72.30
CA ILE A 291 -81.35 65.20 71.51
C ILE A 291 -81.49 65.52 70.03
N VAL A 292 -82.30 66.52 69.66
CA VAL A 292 -82.42 66.95 68.25
C VAL A 292 -81.08 67.52 67.74
N ALA A 293 -80.33 68.24 68.57
CA ALA A 293 -79.00 68.72 68.24
C ALA A 293 -77.99 67.58 68.07
N GLU A 294 -78.00 66.58 68.96
CA GLU A 294 -77.13 65.41 68.89
C GLU A 294 -77.46 64.52 67.69
N VAL A 295 -78.74 64.28 67.41
CA VAL A 295 -79.20 63.55 66.21
C VAL A 295 -78.78 64.28 64.95
N ARG A 296 -78.91 65.62 64.90
CA ARG A 296 -78.42 66.42 63.76
C ARG A 296 -76.90 66.30 63.60
N ALA A 297 -76.13 66.39 64.69
CA ALA A 297 -74.68 66.23 64.65
C ALA A 297 -74.28 64.82 64.17
N GLN A 298 -74.98 63.77 64.60
CA GLN A 298 -74.73 62.41 64.11
C GLN A 298 -75.07 62.24 62.63
N TYR A 299 -76.17 62.82 62.14
CA TYR A 299 -76.48 62.80 60.70
C TYR A 299 -75.44 63.57 59.88
N GLU A 300 -74.95 64.70 60.40
CA GLU A 300 -73.89 65.48 59.77
C GLU A 300 -72.56 64.69 59.74
N ASP A 301 -72.20 64.02 60.84
CA ASP A 301 -71.03 63.14 60.92
C ASP A 301 -71.14 61.93 60.00
N ILE A 302 -72.30 61.28 59.93
CA ILE A 302 -72.55 60.15 59.03
C ILE A 302 -72.47 60.60 57.57
N ALA A 303 -73.04 61.75 57.22
CA ALA A 303 -72.94 62.32 55.89
C ALA A 303 -71.49 62.68 55.52
N ASN A 304 -70.74 63.27 56.47
CA ASN A 304 -69.32 63.60 56.28
C ASN A 304 -68.45 62.33 56.14
N LYS A 305 -68.68 61.30 56.95
CA LYS A 305 -68.00 59.99 56.84
C LYS A 305 -68.31 59.31 55.51
N SER A 306 -69.58 59.24 55.12
CA SER A 306 -69.98 58.66 53.84
C SER A 306 -69.35 59.40 52.64
N ARG A 307 -69.26 60.73 52.73
CA ARG A 307 -68.56 61.55 51.73
C ARG A 307 -67.05 61.25 51.70
N ALA A 308 -66.39 61.21 52.84
CA ALA A 308 -64.95 60.93 52.94
C ALA A 308 -64.61 59.50 52.49
N GLU A 309 -65.45 58.52 52.83
CA GLU A 309 -65.34 57.13 52.37
C GLU A 309 -65.51 57.03 50.85
N ALA A 310 -66.48 57.75 50.27
CA ALA A 310 -66.63 57.80 48.82
C ALA A 310 -65.41 58.46 48.13
N GLU A 311 -64.93 59.59 48.65
CA GLU A 311 -63.75 60.29 48.11
C GLU A 311 -62.48 59.43 48.21
N THR A 312 -62.25 58.75 49.35
CA THR A 312 -61.11 57.84 49.52
C THR A 312 -61.22 56.59 48.65
N TRP A 313 -62.43 56.04 48.49
CA TRP A 313 -62.69 54.92 47.58
C TRP A 313 -62.39 55.29 46.13
N TYR A 314 -62.88 56.45 45.65
CA TYR A 314 -62.58 56.93 44.30
C TYR A 314 -61.09 57.22 44.11
N LYS A 315 -60.43 57.83 45.11
CA LYS A 315 -58.98 58.08 45.06
C LYS A 315 -58.19 56.77 44.98
N SER A 316 -58.52 55.79 45.81
CA SER A 316 -57.88 54.47 45.80
C SER A 316 -58.08 53.77 44.46
N LYS A 317 -59.30 53.79 43.89
CA LYS A 317 -59.57 53.22 42.57
C LYS A 317 -58.82 53.94 41.44
N TYR A 318 -58.68 55.26 41.53
CA TYR A 318 -57.90 56.01 40.57
C TYR A 318 -56.40 55.70 40.65
N GLU A 319 -55.85 55.59 41.87
CA GLU A 319 -54.46 55.18 42.09
C GLU A 319 -54.20 53.74 41.61
N GLU A 320 -55.12 52.80 41.86
CA GLU A 320 -55.03 51.43 41.36
C GLU A 320 -55.06 51.38 39.82
N MET A 321 -55.95 52.15 39.19
CA MET A 321 -56.01 52.27 37.73
C MET A 321 -54.75 52.93 37.15
N GLN A 322 -54.22 53.97 37.81
CA GLN A 322 -53.00 54.64 37.40
C GLN A 322 -51.77 53.74 37.52
N THR A 323 -51.64 53.01 38.63
CA THR A 323 -50.52 52.08 38.86
C THR A 323 -50.57 50.89 37.91
N SER A 324 -51.75 50.33 37.64
CA SER A 324 -51.91 49.27 36.64
C SER A 324 -51.60 49.76 35.22
N ALA A 325 -52.04 50.97 34.84
CA ALA A 325 -51.69 51.58 33.56
C ALA A 325 -50.17 51.80 33.41
N THR A 326 -49.49 52.24 34.47
CA THR A 326 -48.02 52.36 34.48
C THR A 326 -47.34 51.01 34.31
N ARG A 327 -47.78 49.97 35.04
CA ARG A 327 -47.25 48.61 34.91
C ARG A 327 -47.40 48.06 33.48
N TYR A 328 -48.58 48.21 32.87
CA TYR A 328 -48.78 47.79 31.49
C TYR A 328 -47.90 48.57 30.50
N GLY A 329 -47.64 49.86 30.76
CA GLY A 329 -46.70 50.66 29.98
C GLY A 329 -45.25 50.17 30.10
N ASP A 330 -44.83 49.81 31.31
CA ASP A 330 -43.49 49.29 31.58
C ASP A 330 -43.30 47.89 31.00
N ASP A 331 -44.29 47.00 31.11
CA ASP A 331 -44.28 45.67 30.50
C ASP A 331 -44.22 45.75 28.97
N LEU A 332 -44.99 46.66 28.37
CA LEU A 332 -44.94 46.91 26.93
C LEU A 332 -43.55 47.45 26.49
N ARG A 333 -42.93 48.29 27.31
CA ARG A 333 -41.57 48.79 27.04
C ARG A 333 -40.53 47.68 27.17
N SER A 334 -40.66 46.83 28.19
CA SER A 334 -39.79 45.68 28.44
C SER A 334 -39.84 44.66 27.29
N THR A 335 -41.05 44.25 26.90
CA THR A 335 -41.25 43.35 25.76
C THR A 335 -40.74 43.96 24.45
N LYS A 336 -40.91 45.27 24.23
CA LYS A 336 -40.33 45.96 23.08
C LYS A 336 -38.81 45.95 23.08
N THR A 337 -38.17 46.10 24.24
CA THR A 337 -36.70 45.99 24.35
C THR A 337 -36.20 44.57 24.09
N GLU A 338 -36.90 43.55 24.62
CA GLU A 338 -36.57 42.15 24.37
C GLU A 338 -36.70 41.79 22.88
N ILE A 339 -37.78 42.24 22.23
CA ILE A 339 -37.95 42.07 20.78
C ILE A 339 -36.79 42.73 20.00
N ALA A 340 -36.33 43.91 20.42
CA ALA A 340 -35.21 44.59 19.77
C ALA A 340 -33.89 43.81 19.94
N ASP A 341 -33.65 43.21 21.12
CA ASP A 341 -32.46 42.43 21.39
C ASP A 341 -32.47 41.07 20.68
N LEU A 342 -33.63 40.39 20.62
CA LEU A 342 -33.82 39.20 19.80
C LEU A 342 -33.59 39.51 18.32
N ASN A 343 -34.10 40.63 17.80
CA ASN A 343 -33.82 41.04 16.42
C ASN A 343 -32.33 41.29 16.17
N ARG A 344 -31.60 41.89 17.12
CA ARG A 344 -30.13 42.05 17.02
C ARG A 344 -29.42 40.71 17.02
N MET A 345 -29.87 39.76 17.83
CA MET A 345 -29.32 38.41 17.88
C MET A 345 -29.56 37.66 16.56
N ILE A 346 -30.76 37.76 16.00
CA ILE A 346 -31.11 37.20 14.69
C ILE A 346 -30.18 37.75 13.61
N GLN A 347 -29.97 39.06 13.56
CA GLN A 347 -29.06 39.69 12.58
C GLN A 347 -27.61 39.23 12.74
N ARG A 348 -27.13 39.08 13.97
CA ARG A 348 -25.79 38.54 14.25
C ARG A 348 -25.66 37.10 13.74
N LEU A 349 -26.61 36.23 14.09
CA LEU A 349 -26.61 34.83 13.66
C LEU A 349 -26.72 34.72 12.14
N GLN A 350 -27.52 35.57 11.49
CA GLN A 350 -27.59 35.63 10.03
C GLN A 350 -26.24 36.01 9.40
N SER A 351 -25.55 37.01 9.95
CA SER A 351 -24.21 37.40 9.47
C SER A 351 -23.17 36.29 9.68
N GLU A 352 -23.27 35.53 10.78
CA GLU A 352 -22.40 34.39 11.06
C GLU A 352 -22.68 33.23 10.08
N ILE A 353 -23.95 32.93 9.83
CA ILE A 353 -24.36 31.94 8.83
C ILE A 353 -23.81 32.30 7.45
N ASP A 354 -23.91 33.56 7.03
CA ASP A 354 -23.41 34.00 5.73
C ASP A 354 -21.88 34.00 5.66
N SER A 355 -21.20 34.32 6.76
CA SER A 355 -19.75 34.16 6.89
C SER A 355 -19.31 32.71 6.74
N VAL A 356 -19.95 31.79 7.47
CA VAL A 356 -19.65 30.34 7.41
C VAL A 356 -19.99 29.76 6.02
N LYS A 357 -21.09 30.18 5.40
CA LYS A 357 -21.40 29.82 4.01
C LYS A 357 -20.30 30.28 3.04
N GLY A 358 -19.80 31.51 3.22
CA GLY A 358 -18.67 32.03 2.45
C GLY A 358 -17.40 31.21 2.64
N GLN A 359 -17.08 30.83 3.88
CA GLN A 359 -15.95 29.96 4.19
C GLN A 359 -16.09 28.58 3.56
N ARG A 360 -17.29 27.97 3.64
CA ARG A 360 -17.58 26.68 3.01
C ARG A 360 -17.38 26.76 1.49
N ALA A 361 -17.94 27.77 0.82
CA ALA A 361 -17.77 27.94 -0.62
C ALA A 361 -16.29 28.13 -1.01
N ASN A 362 -15.52 28.86 -0.20
CA ASN A 362 -14.09 29.03 -0.43
C ASN A 362 -13.31 27.72 -0.27
N LEU A 363 -13.64 26.90 0.74
CA LEU A 363 -13.03 25.58 0.93
C LEU A 363 -13.43 24.60 -0.19
N GLU A 364 -14.68 24.60 -0.62
CA GLU A 364 -15.14 23.79 -1.76
C GLU A 364 -14.39 24.17 -3.05
N ASN A 365 -14.18 25.46 -3.30
CA ASN A 365 -13.36 25.92 -4.43
C ASN A 365 -11.90 25.47 -4.32
N GLN A 366 -11.30 25.53 -3.12
CA GLN A 366 -9.92 25.06 -2.92
C GLN A 366 -9.78 23.54 -3.11
N ILE A 367 -10.78 22.77 -2.67
CA ILE A 367 -10.84 21.32 -2.91
C ILE A 367 -10.93 21.05 -4.41
N ALA A 368 -11.85 21.71 -5.13
CA ALA A 368 -11.99 21.55 -6.58
C ALA A 368 -10.69 21.90 -7.33
N GLU A 369 -10.01 22.99 -6.95
CA GLU A 369 -8.73 23.38 -7.57
C GLU A 369 -7.59 22.39 -7.23
N ALA A 370 -7.58 21.84 -6.01
CA ALA A 370 -6.64 20.79 -5.62
C ALA A 370 -6.88 19.49 -6.38
N GLU A 371 -8.14 19.08 -6.55
CA GLU A 371 -8.55 17.94 -7.35
C GLU A 371 -8.16 18.11 -8.82
N GLU A 372 -8.44 19.27 -9.42
CA GLU A 372 -8.06 19.56 -10.82
C GLU A 372 -6.54 19.52 -11.01
N ARG A 373 -5.77 20.15 -10.12
CA ARG A 373 -4.30 20.08 -10.15
C ARG A 373 -3.79 18.65 -9.99
N GLY A 374 -4.40 17.88 -9.09
CA GLY A 374 -4.09 16.46 -8.89
C GLY A 374 -4.37 15.63 -10.14
N GLU A 375 -5.52 15.82 -10.77
CA GLU A 375 -5.91 15.13 -12.00
C GLU A 375 -4.93 15.46 -13.15
N MET A 376 -4.54 16.72 -13.29
CA MET A 376 -3.55 17.15 -14.28
C MET A 376 -2.18 16.51 -14.06
N ALA A 377 -1.70 16.45 -12.80
CA ALA A 377 -0.44 15.78 -12.48
C ALA A 377 -0.48 14.27 -12.79
N VAL A 378 -1.62 13.61 -12.52
CA VAL A 378 -1.81 12.19 -12.86
C VAL A 378 -1.84 12.00 -14.38
N LYS A 379 -2.51 12.89 -15.13
CA LYS A 379 -2.52 12.85 -16.60
C LYS A 379 -1.12 13.00 -17.18
N ASP A 380 -0.32 13.92 -16.66
CA ASP A 380 1.07 14.12 -17.09
C ASP A 380 1.96 12.91 -16.77
N ALA A 381 1.87 12.37 -15.56
CA ALA A 381 2.58 11.13 -15.20
C ALA A 381 2.20 9.95 -16.10
N LYS A 382 0.91 9.79 -16.42
CA LYS A 382 0.42 8.76 -17.37
C LYS A 382 0.92 8.98 -18.80
N LEU A 383 1.04 10.23 -19.25
CA LEU A 383 1.66 10.55 -20.54
C LEU A 383 3.13 10.14 -20.51
N ARG A 384 3.86 10.50 -19.44
CA ARG A 384 5.29 10.17 -19.31
C ARG A 384 5.55 8.67 -19.28
N ILE A 385 4.70 7.90 -18.59
CA ILE A 385 4.78 6.43 -18.60
C ILE A 385 4.62 5.89 -20.02
N ARG A 386 3.59 6.35 -20.75
CA ARG A 386 3.37 5.93 -22.15
C ARG A 386 4.56 6.25 -23.07
N ASP A 387 5.13 7.46 -22.94
CA ASP A 387 6.31 7.83 -23.72
C ASP A 387 7.52 6.92 -23.44
N LEU A 388 7.70 6.52 -22.18
CA LEU A 388 8.77 5.60 -21.78
C LEU A 388 8.51 4.17 -22.26
N GLU A 389 7.27 3.70 -22.22
CA GLU A 389 6.86 2.41 -22.79
C GLU A 389 7.11 2.35 -24.30
N ASP A 390 6.75 3.42 -25.03
CA ASP A 390 7.01 3.55 -26.45
C ASP A 390 8.52 3.57 -26.77
N ALA A 391 9.30 4.32 -25.99
CA ALA A 391 10.76 4.35 -26.13
C ALA A 391 11.38 2.96 -25.87
N LEU A 392 10.91 2.25 -24.85
CA LEU A 392 11.33 0.88 -24.55
C LEU A 392 10.99 -0.07 -25.71
N GLN A 393 9.79 0.07 -26.30
CA GLN A 393 9.38 -0.76 -27.42
C GLN A 393 10.22 -0.51 -28.67
N ARG A 394 10.53 0.76 -28.97
CA ARG A 394 11.47 1.10 -30.06
C ARG A 394 12.86 0.52 -29.82
N ALA A 395 13.40 0.63 -28.61
CA ALA A 395 14.70 0.06 -28.26
C ALA A 395 14.73 -1.47 -28.42
N LYS A 396 13.66 -2.18 -28.02
CA LYS A 396 13.51 -3.62 -28.26
C LYS A 396 13.50 -3.96 -29.74
N GLN A 397 12.78 -3.19 -30.57
CA GLN A 397 12.75 -3.39 -32.01
C GLN A 397 14.12 -3.16 -32.65
N ASP A 398 14.85 -2.12 -32.21
CA ASP A 398 16.20 -1.83 -32.67
C ASP A 398 17.18 -2.94 -32.29
N MET A 399 17.11 -3.47 -31.07
CA MET A 399 17.91 -4.61 -30.65
C MET A 399 17.62 -5.85 -31.50
N ALA A 400 16.33 -6.14 -31.75
CA ALA A 400 15.94 -7.26 -32.60
C ALA A 400 16.42 -7.09 -34.06
N ARG A 401 16.48 -5.85 -34.57
CA ARG A 401 17.07 -5.53 -35.87
C ARG A 401 18.58 -5.77 -35.88
N GLN A 402 19.31 -5.27 -34.89
CA GLN A 402 20.76 -5.50 -34.77
C GLN A 402 21.09 -6.99 -34.74
N ILE A 403 20.34 -7.80 -33.97
CA ILE A 403 20.57 -9.26 -33.92
C ILE A 403 20.41 -9.89 -35.31
N ARG A 404 19.43 -9.47 -36.10
CA ARG A 404 19.25 -9.95 -37.48
C ARG A 404 20.42 -9.54 -38.38
N GLU A 405 20.82 -8.27 -38.32
CA GLU A 405 21.97 -7.76 -39.09
C GLU A 405 23.28 -8.49 -38.72
N TYR A 406 23.51 -8.77 -37.43
CA TYR A 406 24.65 -9.57 -36.96
C TYR A 406 24.60 -11.01 -37.48
N GLN A 407 23.43 -11.65 -37.48
CA GLN A 407 23.28 -13.00 -38.00
C GLN A 407 23.53 -13.06 -39.51
N GLU A 408 23.03 -12.09 -40.27
CA GLU A 408 23.30 -11.96 -41.71
C GLU A 408 24.79 -11.77 -41.99
N LEU A 409 25.46 -10.89 -41.24
CA LEU A 409 26.91 -10.68 -41.36
C LEU A 409 27.71 -11.95 -41.02
N MET A 410 27.31 -12.68 -39.97
CA MET A 410 27.91 -13.96 -39.62
C MET A 410 27.76 -14.98 -40.76
N ASN A 411 26.58 -15.06 -41.38
CA ASN A 411 26.35 -15.95 -42.50
C ASN A 411 27.27 -15.61 -43.69
N VAL A 412 27.44 -14.32 -44.02
CA VAL A 412 28.39 -13.87 -45.06
C VAL A 412 29.83 -14.25 -44.69
N LYS A 413 30.23 -14.06 -43.43
CA LYS A 413 31.56 -14.45 -42.95
C LYS A 413 31.82 -15.94 -43.12
N LEU A 414 30.85 -16.79 -42.76
CA LEU A 414 30.95 -18.23 -42.94
C LEU A 414 31.06 -18.64 -44.41
N ALA A 415 30.30 -17.97 -45.30
CA ALA A 415 30.42 -18.20 -46.74
C ALA A 415 31.82 -17.83 -47.26
N LEU A 416 32.36 -16.68 -46.84
CA LEU A 416 33.72 -16.25 -47.20
C LEU A 416 34.80 -17.21 -46.66
N ASP A 417 34.65 -17.74 -45.44
CA ASP A 417 35.58 -18.74 -44.90
C ASP A 417 35.60 -20.01 -45.76
N ILE A 418 34.43 -20.45 -46.23
CA ILE A 418 34.30 -21.59 -47.14
C ILE A 418 34.99 -21.29 -48.48
N GLU A 419 34.79 -20.10 -49.04
CA GLU A 419 35.48 -19.66 -50.26
C GLU A 419 37.01 -19.66 -50.07
N ILE A 420 37.51 -19.09 -48.97
CA ILE A 420 38.96 -19.10 -48.66
C ILE A 420 39.49 -20.53 -48.51
N ALA A 421 38.75 -21.41 -47.83
CA ALA A 421 39.13 -22.81 -47.67
C ALA A 421 39.16 -23.54 -49.02
N THR A 422 38.20 -23.29 -49.90
CA THR A 422 38.18 -23.87 -51.25
C THR A 422 39.32 -23.32 -52.12
N TYR A 423 39.60 -22.02 -52.08
CA TYR A 423 40.77 -21.43 -52.76
C TYR A 423 42.09 -22.02 -52.26
N ARG A 424 42.28 -22.16 -50.94
CA ARG A 424 43.46 -22.81 -50.35
C ARG A 424 43.64 -24.24 -50.84
N LYS A 425 42.55 -25.03 -50.84
CA LYS A 425 42.59 -26.43 -51.30
C LYS A 425 42.93 -26.55 -52.80
N LEU A 426 42.46 -25.61 -53.63
CA LEU A 426 42.83 -25.57 -55.05
C LEU A 426 44.31 -25.21 -55.24
N LEU A 427 44.83 -24.26 -54.47
CA LEU A 427 46.25 -23.87 -54.46
C LEU A 427 47.14 -25.04 -53.98
N GLU A 428 46.77 -25.73 -52.90
CA GLU A 428 47.46 -26.93 -52.42
C GLU A 428 47.46 -28.04 -53.50
N GLY A 429 46.35 -28.26 -54.20
CA GLY A 429 46.29 -29.23 -55.30
C GLY A 429 47.12 -28.86 -56.54
N GLU A 430 47.32 -27.56 -56.78
CA GLU A 430 48.25 -27.05 -57.81
C GLU A 430 49.71 -27.23 -57.39
N GLU A 431 50.04 -26.90 -56.14
CA GLU A 431 51.37 -27.11 -55.56
C GLU A 431 51.75 -28.60 -55.56
N ASP A 432 50.83 -29.49 -55.20
CA ASP A 432 51.02 -30.95 -55.28
C ASP A 432 51.32 -31.40 -56.71
N ARG A 433 50.63 -30.86 -57.71
CA ARG A 433 50.86 -31.18 -59.13
C ARG A 433 52.20 -30.65 -59.64
N ILE A 434 52.66 -29.50 -59.15
CA ILE A 434 53.96 -28.93 -59.49
C ILE A 434 55.09 -29.70 -58.76
N ALA A 435 54.88 -30.08 -57.50
CA ALA A 435 55.85 -30.80 -56.67
C ALA A 435 56.07 -32.26 -57.12
N THR A 436 55.05 -32.90 -57.70
CA THR A 436 55.17 -34.29 -58.21
C THR A 436 55.62 -34.40 -59.68
N GLY A 437 55.70 -33.30 -60.42
CA GLY A 437 55.99 -33.32 -61.86
C GLY A 437 54.86 -33.99 -62.66
N ILE A 438 54.69 -33.59 -63.92
CA ILE A 438 53.57 -34.05 -64.78
C ILE A 438 53.64 -35.58 -64.96
N GLN A 439 52.93 -36.33 -64.11
CA GLN A 439 52.51 -37.69 -64.38
C GLN A 439 51.17 -37.65 -65.13
N SER A 440 51.19 -38.29 -66.29
CA SER A 440 50.11 -38.44 -67.24
C SER A 440 48.81 -38.95 -66.60
N ILE A 441 47.72 -38.27 -66.92
CA ILE A 441 46.35 -38.54 -66.47
C ILE A 441 45.87 -39.87 -67.07
N ASN A 442 45.68 -40.91 -66.24
CA ASN A 442 44.82 -42.05 -66.58
C ASN A 442 43.36 -41.70 -66.22
N ILE A 443 42.58 -41.28 -67.22
CA ILE A 443 41.13 -41.14 -67.09
C ILE A 443 40.51 -42.54 -67.13
N SER A 444 40.36 -43.17 -65.96
CA SER A 444 39.46 -44.30 -65.80
C SER A 444 38.06 -43.77 -65.47
N LYS A 445 37.12 -43.91 -66.41
CA LYS A 445 35.70 -43.66 -66.19
C LYS A 445 35.18 -44.68 -65.19
N GLN A 446 35.19 -44.35 -63.90
CA GLN A 446 34.45 -45.08 -62.89
C GLN A 446 33.07 -44.44 -62.72
N SER A 447 32.07 -45.10 -63.31
CA SER A 447 30.66 -44.83 -63.09
C SER A 447 30.33 -45.06 -61.60
N CYS A 448 30.27 -43.99 -60.82
CA CYS A 448 29.67 -44.03 -59.49
C CYS A 448 28.17 -43.78 -59.62
N LYS A 449 27.40 -44.87 -59.50
CA LYS A 449 25.98 -44.83 -59.19
C LYS A 449 25.79 -44.11 -57.84
N TYR A 450 25.30 -42.88 -57.86
CA TYR A 450 24.66 -42.31 -56.69
C TYR A 450 23.19 -42.73 -56.71
N MET A 451 22.89 -43.75 -55.91
CA MET A 451 21.55 -44.05 -55.44
C MET A 451 21.05 -42.83 -54.65
N LEU A 452 19.99 -42.17 -55.14
CA LEU A 452 19.14 -41.36 -54.26
C LEU A 452 18.46 -42.31 -53.27
N SER A 453 19.08 -42.48 -52.11
CA SER A 453 18.43 -42.98 -50.91
C SER A 453 18.22 -41.79 -49.98
N SER A 454 17.04 -41.19 -50.08
CA SER A 454 16.55 -40.17 -49.17
C SER A 454 16.29 -40.74 -47.78
N HIS A 455 17.31 -41.08 -47.00
CA HIS A 455 17.19 -41.25 -45.56
C HIS A 455 18.56 -41.01 -44.89
N HIS A 456 18.53 -40.43 -43.67
CA HIS A 456 19.60 -40.39 -42.66
C HIS A 456 20.58 -39.19 -42.59
N LEU A 457 20.15 -37.97 -42.90
CA LEU A 457 20.74 -36.75 -42.28
C LEU A 457 19.65 -35.77 -41.81
N ALA A 458 18.58 -36.33 -41.26
CA ALA A 458 17.75 -35.64 -40.28
C ALA A 458 18.19 -36.18 -38.91
N ASP A 459 19.17 -35.51 -38.28
CA ASP A 459 19.41 -35.51 -36.83
C ASP A 459 20.69 -34.72 -36.50
N ALA A 460 20.65 -33.41 -36.72
CA ALA A 460 21.45 -32.41 -36.00
C ALA A 460 20.91 -30.99 -36.27
N PHE A 461 19.60 -30.84 -36.42
CA PHE A 461 18.95 -29.54 -36.33
C PHE A 461 18.91 -29.21 -34.83
N ILE A 462 19.86 -28.40 -34.35
CA ILE A 462 19.79 -27.89 -32.98
C ILE A 462 18.50 -27.08 -32.87
N GLN A 463 17.60 -27.70 -32.13
CA GLN A 463 16.31 -27.26 -31.72
C GLN A 463 16.47 -26.11 -30.71
N ILE A 464 16.68 -24.88 -31.17
CA ILE A 464 16.21 -23.72 -30.41
C ILE A 464 14.76 -23.52 -30.85
N LYS A 465 13.84 -24.11 -30.08
CA LYS A 465 12.41 -23.76 -30.15
C LYS A 465 12.30 -22.24 -30.04
N PRO A 466 11.67 -21.53 -30.99
CA PRO A 466 11.00 -20.29 -30.63
C PRO A 466 9.82 -20.74 -29.80
N THR A 467 9.91 -20.61 -28.48
CA THR A 467 8.70 -20.51 -27.67
C THR A 467 7.92 -19.33 -28.25
N LEU A 468 6.86 -19.67 -28.98
CA LEU A 468 5.74 -18.80 -29.26
C LEU A 468 5.44 -17.98 -27.99
N PHE A 469 5.85 -16.72 -27.97
CA PHE A 469 5.08 -15.72 -27.25
C PHE A 469 3.81 -15.55 -28.06
N SER A 470 2.87 -16.46 -27.78
CA SER A 470 1.47 -16.29 -28.10
C SER A 470 1.06 -14.95 -27.51
N PHE A 471 0.64 -14.06 -28.40
CA PHE A 471 -0.21 -12.92 -28.10
C PHE A 471 -1.46 -13.45 -27.38
N SER A 472 -1.41 -13.49 -26.05
CA SER A 472 -2.62 -13.67 -25.25
C SER A 472 -3.29 -12.31 -25.20
N SER A 473 -4.45 -12.22 -25.86
CA SER A 473 -5.41 -11.15 -25.66
C SER A 473 -5.61 -10.94 -24.16
N TYR A 474 -5.52 -9.70 -23.71
CA TYR A 474 -6.02 -9.28 -22.41
C TYR A 474 -7.52 -9.56 -22.37
N ASN A 475 -7.89 -10.76 -21.92
CA ASN A 475 -9.22 -11.05 -21.43
C ASN A 475 -9.29 -10.69 -19.95
N SER A 476 -10.42 -10.06 -19.63
CA SER A 476 -10.91 -9.60 -18.36
C SER A 476 -10.36 -10.31 -17.13
N PHE A 477 -10.01 -9.49 -16.13
CA PHE A 477 -9.90 -9.86 -14.73
C PHE A 477 -10.98 -10.88 -14.34
N PRO A 478 -10.63 -12.06 -13.80
CA PRO A 478 -11.60 -12.84 -13.06
C PRO A 478 -11.83 -12.10 -11.74
N MET A 479 -13.04 -11.58 -11.56
CA MET A 479 -13.53 -11.11 -10.27
C MET A 479 -13.63 -12.32 -9.36
N GLU A 480 -12.61 -12.52 -8.54
CA GLU A 480 -12.63 -13.49 -7.46
C GLU A 480 -13.67 -13.01 -6.44
N SER A 481 -14.86 -13.60 -6.48
CA SER A 481 -15.88 -13.38 -5.47
C SER A 481 -15.38 -14.00 -4.17
N ASN A 482 -14.72 -13.18 -3.35
CA ASN A 482 -14.46 -13.48 -1.95
C ASN A 482 -15.81 -13.74 -1.26
N LYS A 483 -16.22 -15.01 -1.19
CA LYS A 483 -17.27 -15.43 -0.26
C LYS A 483 -16.68 -15.32 1.14
N LYS A 484 -17.07 -14.28 1.86
CA LYS A 484 -16.72 -14.10 3.26
C LYS A 484 -17.72 -14.90 4.08
N SER A 485 -17.25 -15.90 4.82
CA SER A 485 -18.08 -16.55 5.84
C SER A 485 -18.00 -15.72 7.12
N VAL A 486 -19.15 -15.35 7.66
CA VAL A 486 -19.26 -14.61 8.92
C VAL A 486 -19.64 -15.59 10.02
N VAL A 487 -18.75 -15.77 11.00
CA VAL A 487 -19.03 -16.61 12.17
C VAL A 487 -19.61 -15.74 13.26
N ILE A 488 -20.88 -15.94 13.58
CA ILE A 488 -21.57 -15.25 14.66
C ILE A 488 -21.48 -16.11 15.91
N LYS A 489 -20.79 -15.59 16.94
CA LYS A 489 -20.70 -16.21 18.27
C LYS A 489 -21.68 -15.54 19.22
N MET A 490 -22.59 -16.33 19.78
CA MET A 490 -23.50 -15.90 20.84
C MET A 490 -22.98 -16.46 22.17
N ILE A 491 -22.64 -15.55 23.09
CA ILE A 491 -22.12 -15.89 24.42
C ILE A 491 -23.11 -15.38 25.46
N GLU A 492 -23.75 -16.32 26.16
CA GLU A 492 -24.69 -16.00 27.24
C GLU A 492 -23.91 -15.93 28.57
N THR A 493 -23.92 -14.77 29.21
CA THR A 493 -23.26 -14.58 30.53
C THR A 493 -24.29 -14.28 31.60
N LYS A 494 -24.13 -14.91 32.76
CA LYS A 494 -24.91 -14.64 33.97
C LYS A 494 -23.95 -14.40 35.13
N ASP A 495 -24.09 -13.26 35.80
CA ASP A 495 -23.24 -12.85 36.91
C ASP A 495 -21.74 -12.83 36.57
N GLY A 496 -21.40 -12.42 35.34
CA GLY A 496 -20.01 -12.32 34.87
C GLY A 496 -19.34 -13.65 34.52
N LYS A 497 -20.05 -14.78 34.53
CA LYS A 497 -19.56 -16.08 34.04
C LYS A 497 -20.33 -16.53 32.80
N VAL A 498 -19.61 -17.07 31.82
CA VAL A 498 -20.18 -17.64 30.58
C VAL A 498 -20.93 -18.92 30.94
N VAL A 499 -22.24 -18.94 30.64
CA VAL A 499 -23.14 -20.07 30.92
C VAL A 499 -23.38 -20.91 29.68
N SER A 500 -23.37 -20.31 28.49
CA SER A 500 -23.47 -21.02 27.21
C SER A 500 -22.77 -20.26 26.08
N GLU A 501 -22.19 -20.99 25.14
CA GLU A 501 -21.56 -20.45 23.92
C GLU A 501 -22.01 -21.28 22.72
N SER A 502 -22.60 -20.63 21.71
CA SER A 502 -22.93 -21.25 20.43
C SER A 502 -22.37 -20.43 19.28
N SER A 503 -21.97 -21.10 18.21
CA SER A 503 -21.40 -20.48 17.01
C SER A 503 -22.18 -20.94 15.79
N GLU A 504 -22.62 -19.98 14.99
CA GLU A 504 -23.30 -20.24 13.71
C GLU A 504 -22.49 -19.58 12.60
N VAL A 505 -22.25 -20.33 11.52
CA VAL A 505 -21.51 -19.86 10.35
C VAL A 505 -22.52 -19.51 9.27
N VAL A 506 -22.56 -18.26 8.86
CA VAL A 506 -23.40 -17.78 7.77
C VAL A 506 -22.49 -17.46 6.59
N ASP A 507 -22.69 -18.17 5.49
CA ASP A 507 -22.01 -17.92 4.22
C ASP A 507 -22.88 -16.99 3.36
N ASP A 508 -22.28 -15.96 2.75
CA ASP A 508 -22.95 -15.04 1.80
C ASP A 508 -23.36 -15.72 0.46
#